data_AF-A0A150MDT3-F1
#
_entry.id   AF-A0A150MDT3-F1
#
_cell.length_a   1.000
_cell.length_b   1.000
_cell.length_c   1.000
_cell.angle_alpha   90.00
_cell.angle_beta   90.00
_cell.angle_gamma   90.00
#
_symmetry.space_group_name_H-M   'P 1'
#
loop_
_entity.id
_entity.type
_entity.pdbx_description
1 polymer ?
#
loop_
_entity_poly.entity_id
_entity_poly.type
_entity_poly.pdbx_seq_one_letter_code
_entity_poly.pdbx_strand_id
1 'polypeptide(L)'
;MDKGGGKTLFHAVAYNGTREENYELVIQQLRALIEGESNFIANLANASALLNQFLEQINWVGFYLTENDELVLGPFQGLPACVRIPFGKGVCGTAAKNKKTIIVPDVHLFPGHIACDAASQSEIVVPMIKDGNVIGVLDIDSPIKNRFDETDQKYLEKFVDVIIATL
;
A
#
# COMPACT_ATOMS: atom_id res chain seq x y z
N MET A 1 27.87 24.52 18.70
CA MET A 1 26.54 24.14 19.19
C MET A 1 25.54 24.88 18.31
N ASP A 2 24.89 24.12 17.42
CA ASP A 2 23.56 24.33 16.85
C ASP A 2 23.49 23.60 15.50
N LYS A 3 22.73 22.51 15.46
CA LYS A 3 22.17 21.90 14.26
C LYS A 3 20.81 21.35 14.68
N GLY A 4 19.87 22.26 14.92
CA GLY A 4 18.47 21.95 15.10
C GLY A 4 17.95 21.12 13.92
N GLY A 5 17.87 19.81 14.11
CA GLY A 5 17.03 18.93 13.31
C GLY A 5 15.59 19.34 13.57
N GLY A 6 15.02 20.12 12.66
CA GLY A 6 13.60 20.43 12.66
C GLY A 6 12.82 19.13 12.61
N LYS A 7 12.25 18.72 13.75
CA LYS A 7 11.21 17.70 13.77
C LYS A 7 10.04 18.25 12.98
N THR A 8 9.86 17.80 11.74
CA THR A 8 8.63 18.05 10.99
C THR A 8 7.50 17.42 11.78
N LEU A 9 6.73 18.24 12.50
CA LEU A 9 5.51 17.84 13.17
C LEU A 9 4.50 17.55 12.07
N PHE A 10 4.15 16.28 11.84
CA PHE A 10 3.07 15.89 10.94
C PHE A 10 1.77 16.49 11.46
N HIS A 11 1.31 17.56 10.83
CA HIS A 11 -0.05 18.03 10.97
C HIS A 11 -0.89 17.31 9.93
N ALA A 12 -2.11 16.92 10.31
CA ALA A 12 -3.11 16.50 9.34
C ALA A 12 -3.32 17.67 8.36
N VAL A 13 -2.71 17.58 7.18
CA VAL A 13 -2.95 18.55 6.12
C VAL A 13 -4.34 18.27 5.58
N ALA A 14 -5.18 19.29 5.55
CA ALA A 14 -6.48 19.17 4.89
C ALA A 14 -6.25 19.01 3.38
N TYR A 15 -6.67 17.87 2.83
CA TYR A 15 -6.60 17.55 1.40
C TYR A 15 -7.71 18.30 0.66
N ASN A 16 -7.44 19.56 0.31
CA ASN A 16 -8.44 20.49 -0.25
C ASN A 16 -8.35 20.65 -1.78
N GLY A 17 -7.43 19.95 -2.45
CA GLY A 17 -7.27 19.98 -3.91
C GLY A 17 -8.14 18.95 -4.63
N THR A 18 -7.94 18.84 -5.94
CA THR A 18 -8.41 17.68 -6.72
C THR A 18 -7.80 16.39 -6.17
N ARG A 19 -8.44 15.25 -6.47
CA ARG A 19 -7.95 13.94 -6.02
C ARG A 19 -6.51 13.68 -6.48
N GLU A 20 -6.21 14.05 -7.72
CA GLU A 20 -4.88 13.98 -8.33
C GLU A 20 -3.85 14.85 -7.61
N GLU A 21 -4.19 16.09 -7.27
CA GLU A 21 -3.31 17.00 -6.52
C GLU A 21 -3.06 16.47 -5.09
N ASN A 22 -4.09 15.94 -4.44
CA ASN A 22 -3.97 15.37 -3.10
C ASN A 22 -3.11 14.10 -3.12
N TYR A 23 -3.19 13.29 -4.18
CA TYR A 23 -2.28 12.16 -4.39
C TYR A 23 -0.83 12.61 -4.61
N GLU A 24 -0.58 13.63 -5.44
CA GLU A 24 0.77 14.17 -5.60
C GLU A 24 1.32 14.71 -4.26
N LEU A 25 0.47 15.34 -3.45
CA LEU A 25 0.85 15.80 -2.12
C LEU A 25 1.21 14.65 -1.17
N VAL A 26 0.42 13.57 -1.12
CA VAL A 26 0.75 12.43 -0.24
C VAL A 26 2.03 11.72 -0.68
N ILE A 27 2.31 11.67 -1.98
CA ILE A 27 3.58 11.14 -2.52
C ILE A 27 4.76 12.04 -2.11
N GLN A 28 4.60 13.36 -2.13
CA GLN A 28 5.62 14.29 -1.63
C GLN A 28 5.85 14.12 -0.13
N GLN A 29 4.79 13.95 0.65
CA GLN A 29 4.87 13.65 2.09
C GLN A 29 5.62 12.35 2.36
N LEU A 30 5.34 11.29 1.59
CA LEU A 30 6.07 10.03 1.68
C LEU A 30 7.56 10.23 1.42
N ARG A 31 7.94 10.92 0.33
CA ARG A 31 9.35 11.20 0.00
C ARG A 31 10.07 11.84 1.17
N ALA A 32 9.49 12.89 1.75
CA ALA A 32 10.07 13.59 2.90
C ALA A 32 10.13 12.72 4.16
N LEU A 33 9.16 11.82 4.35
CA LEU A 33 9.07 10.93 5.52
C LEU A 33 10.13 9.83 5.51
N ILE A 34 10.51 9.33 4.33
CA ILE A 34 11.48 8.25 4.18
C ILE A 34 12.88 8.75 3.76
N GLU A 35 13.04 10.05 3.54
CA GLU A 35 14.32 10.64 3.12
C GLU A 35 15.41 10.42 4.18
N GLY A 36 16.51 9.79 3.76
CA GLY A 36 17.65 9.49 4.63
C GLY A 36 17.45 8.30 5.59
N GLU A 37 16.29 7.64 5.57
CA GLU A 37 16.04 6.42 6.33
C GLU A 37 16.25 5.17 5.46
N SER A 38 17.09 4.25 5.94
CA SER A 38 17.46 3.02 5.25
C SER A 38 16.71 1.79 5.76
N ASN A 39 16.04 1.90 6.90
CA ASN A 39 15.26 0.82 7.47
C ASN A 39 13.95 0.63 6.71
N PHE A 40 13.93 -0.40 5.88
CA PHE A 40 12.77 -0.70 5.03
C PHE A 40 11.48 -0.91 5.83
N ILE A 41 11.54 -1.62 6.96
CA ILE A 41 10.35 -1.85 7.81
C ILE A 41 9.82 -0.55 8.40
N ALA A 42 10.69 0.36 8.84
CA ALA A 42 10.29 1.67 9.33
C ALA A 42 9.60 2.49 8.22
N ASN A 43 10.17 2.47 7.00
CA ASN A 43 9.59 3.14 5.84
C ASN A 43 8.20 2.59 5.49
N LEU A 44 8.02 1.27 5.47
CA LEU A 44 6.72 0.64 5.21
C LEU A 44 5.70 0.93 6.32
N ALA A 45 6.11 0.91 7.59
CA ALA A 45 5.24 1.23 8.70
C ALA A 45 4.69 2.67 8.57
N ASN A 46 5.57 3.63 8.32
CA ASN A 46 5.22 5.02 8.09
C ASN A 46 4.38 5.22 6.81
N ALA A 47 4.70 4.51 5.73
CA ALA A 47 3.93 4.55 4.48
C ALA A 47 2.50 4.05 4.67
N SER A 48 2.31 2.94 5.39
CA SER A 48 0.97 2.40 5.70
C SER A 48 0.15 3.38 6.56
N ALA A 49 0.78 4.00 7.56
CA ALA A 49 0.15 5.01 8.41
C ALA A 49 -0.27 6.25 7.60
N LEU A 50 0.58 6.70 6.69
CA LEU A 50 0.30 7.85 5.82
C LEU A 50 -0.87 7.57 4.86
N LEU A 51 -0.88 6.41 4.19
CA LEU A 51 -2.01 6.02 3.34
C LEU A 51 -3.31 5.88 4.13
N ASN A 52 -3.26 5.36 5.37
CA ASN A 52 -4.43 5.22 6.23
C ASN A 52 -5.03 6.56 6.69
N GLN A 53 -4.20 7.60 6.79
CA GLN A 53 -4.67 8.97 7.07
C GLN A 53 -5.25 9.65 5.83
N PHE A 54 -4.71 9.33 4.65
CA PHE A 54 -5.06 9.98 3.39
C PHE A 54 -6.28 9.36 2.71
N LEU A 55 -6.36 8.04 2.65
CA LEU A 55 -7.43 7.33 1.96
C LEU A 55 -8.68 7.26 2.82
N GLU A 56 -9.78 7.76 2.28
CA GLU A 56 -11.11 7.56 2.87
C GLU A 56 -11.72 6.24 2.44
N GLN A 57 -12.63 5.71 3.28
CA GLN A 57 -13.42 4.51 3.00
C GLN A 57 -12.55 3.28 2.72
N ILE A 58 -11.51 3.07 3.53
CA ILE A 58 -10.74 1.84 3.57
C ILE A 58 -10.87 1.19 4.95
N ASN A 59 -10.73 -0.13 5.02
CA ASN A 59 -10.70 -0.89 6.29
C ASN A 59 -9.34 -1.55 6.55
N TRP A 60 -8.50 -1.65 5.52
CA TRP A 60 -7.14 -2.19 5.65
C TRP A 60 -6.20 -1.53 4.64
N VAL A 61 -4.96 -1.25 5.04
CA VAL A 61 -3.88 -0.84 4.15
C VAL A 61 -2.53 -1.30 4.69
N GLY A 62 -1.71 -1.92 3.86
CA GLY A 62 -0.44 -2.44 4.32
C GLY A 62 0.34 -3.19 3.27
N PHE A 63 1.35 -3.91 3.75
CA PHE A 63 2.29 -4.59 2.88
C PHE A 63 2.39 -6.07 3.22
N TYR A 64 2.58 -6.87 2.18
CA TYR A 64 3.16 -8.20 2.33
C TYR A 64 4.51 -8.26 1.62
N LEU A 65 5.48 -8.93 2.23
CA LEU A 65 6.86 -9.04 1.74
C LEU A 65 7.12 -10.43 1.19
N THR A 66 7.90 -10.51 0.12
CA THR A 66 8.27 -11.80 -0.47
C THR A 66 9.23 -12.55 0.45
N GLU A 67 8.88 -13.79 0.79
CA GLU A 67 9.76 -14.75 1.44
C GLU A 67 9.65 -16.10 0.70
N ASN A 68 10.67 -16.44 -0.08
CA ASN A 68 10.64 -17.55 -1.03
C ASN A 68 9.52 -17.37 -2.06
N ASP A 69 8.63 -18.36 -2.23
CA ASP A 69 7.51 -18.34 -3.18
C ASP A 69 6.18 -17.87 -2.54
N GLU A 70 6.27 -17.17 -1.41
CA GLU A 70 5.13 -16.68 -0.64
C GLU A 70 5.26 -15.20 -0.30
N LEU A 71 4.11 -14.58 -0.03
CA LEU A 71 3.98 -13.28 0.60
C LEU A 71 3.79 -13.48 2.10
N VAL A 72 4.51 -12.71 2.93
CA VAL A 72 4.45 -12.73 4.39
C VAL A 72 4.03 -11.36 4.89
N LEU A 73 3.10 -11.32 5.85
CA LEU A 73 2.55 -10.08 6.39
C LEU A 73 3.65 -9.14 6.92
N GLY A 74 3.68 -7.92 6.39
CA GLY A 74 4.55 -6.83 6.80
C GLY A 74 3.80 -5.76 7.61
N PRO A 75 4.31 -4.52 7.69
CA PRO A 75 3.60 -3.42 8.36
C PRO A 75 2.26 -3.07 7.68
N PHE A 76 1.24 -2.77 8.49
CA PHE A 76 -0.11 -2.46 8.03
C PHE A 76 -0.89 -1.61 9.04
N GLN A 77 -2.03 -1.08 8.61
CA GLN A 77 -3.07 -0.45 9.43
C GLN A 77 -4.40 -1.17 9.17
N GLY A 78 -5.07 -1.63 10.23
CA GLY A 78 -6.33 -2.36 10.13
C GLY A 78 -6.46 -3.47 11.17
N LEU A 79 -7.44 -4.35 10.98
CA LEU A 79 -7.58 -5.57 11.79
C LEU A 79 -6.47 -6.60 11.48
N PRO A 80 -6.23 -7.57 12.38
CA PRO A 80 -5.32 -8.68 12.10
C PRO A 80 -5.68 -9.41 10.80
N ALA A 81 -4.68 -9.73 9.99
CA ALA A 81 -4.84 -10.33 8.66
C ALA A 81 -4.13 -11.70 8.56
N CYS A 82 -4.28 -12.35 7.41
CA CYS A 82 -3.60 -13.62 7.12
C CYS A 82 -2.08 -13.42 7.11
N VAL A 83 -1.31 -14.35 7.69
CA VAL A 83 0.15 -14.15 7.83
C VAL A 83 0.92 -14.53 6.56
N ARG A 84 0.47 -15.55 5.82
CA ARG A 84 1.15 -16.06 4.62
C ARG A 84 0.17 -16.25 3.47
N ILE A 85 0.58 -15.83 2.27
CA ILE A 85 -0.20 -15.94 1.03
C ILE A 85 0.71 -16.49 -0.08
N PRO A 86 0.47 -17.71 -0.58
CA PRO A 86 1.27 -18.25 -1.68
C PRO A 86 1.09 -17.45 -2.97
N PHE A 87 2.14 -17.39 -3.81
CA PHE A 87 2.02 -16.76 -5.11
C PHE A 87 0.93 -17.42 -5.96
N GLY A 88 0.11 -16.61 -6.61
CA GLY A 88 -1.06 -17.02 -7.40
C GLY A 88 -2.31 -17.40 -6.58
N LYS A 89 -2.34 -17.13 -5.27
CA LYS A 89 -3.50 -17.35 -4.40
C LYS A 89 -4.07 -16.02 -3.90
N GLY A 90 -5.40 -15.90 -3.93
CA GLY A 90 -6.06 -14.63 -3.61
C GLY A 90 -5.66 -13.50 -4.56
N VAL A 91 -6.13 -12.29 -4.28
CA VAL A 91 -5.80 -11.10 -5.08
C VAL A 91 -4.32 -10.75 -4.90
N CYS A 92 -3.85 -10.64 -3.65
CA CYS A 92 -2.45 -10.46 -3.28
C CYS A 92 -1.47 -11.37 -4.04
N GLY A 93 -1.64 -12.68 -3.92
CA GLY A 93 -0.75 -13.65 -4.58
C GLY A 93 -0.88 -13.60 -6.10
N THR A 94 -2.05 -13.29 -6.65
CA THR A 94 -2.24 -13.16 -8.11
C THR A 94 -1.50 -11.94 -8.65
N ALA A 95 -1.55 -10.81 -7.95
CA ALA A 95 -0.81 -9.59 -8.32
C ALA A 95 0.70 -9.85 -8.28
N ALA A 96 1.20 -10.50 -7.22
CA ALA A 96 2.61 -10.89 -7.10
C ALA A 96 3.04 -11.84 -8.23
N LYS A 97 2.28 -12.90 -8.51
CA LYS A 97 2.62 -13.87 -9.57
C LYS A 97 2.66 -13.22 -10.95
N ASN A 98 1.72 -12.33 -11.24
CA ASN A 98 1.58 -11.71 -12.56
C ASN A 98 2.41 -10.42 -12.72
N LYS A 99 3.03 -9.92 -11.65
CA LYS A 99 3.78 -8.65 -11.63
C LYS A 99 2.94 -7.49 -12.16
N LYS A 100 1.65 -7.49 -11.84
CA LYS A 100 0.69 -6.50 -12.33
C LYS A 100 -0.28 -6.10 -11.23
N THR A 101 -0.57 -4.80 -11.16
CA THR A 101 -1.63 -4.24 -10.32
C THR A 101 -2.97 -4.86 -10.66
N ILE A 102 -3.76 -5.16 -9.63
CA ILE A 102 -5.11 -5.70 -9.75
C ILE A 102 -6.07 -4.80 -8.98
N ILE A 103 -7.12 -4.34 -9.65
CA ILE A 103 -8.29 -3.70 -9.04
C ILE A 103 -9.41 -4.73 -9.02
N VAL A 104 -10.02 -4.95 -7.86
CA VAL A 104 -11.14 -5.86 -7.66
C VAL A 104 -12.36 -5.06 -7.19
N PRO A 105 -13.33 -4.78 -8.07
CA PRO A 105 -14.48 -3.96 -7.71
C PRO A 105 -15.47 -4.65 -6.75
N ASP A 106 -15.48 -5.98 -6.74
CA ASP A 106 -16.24 -6.82 -5.80
C ASP A 106 -15.40 -8.07 -5.47
N VAL A 107 -14.85 -8.14 -4.26
CA VAL A 107 -13.96 -9.25 -3.84
C VAL A 107 -14.68 -10.60 -3.81
N HIS A 108 -16.01 -10.60 -3.61
CA HIS A 108 -16.79 -11.83 -3.60
C HIS A 108 -16.93 -12.47 -4.99
N LEU A 109 -16.65 -11.70 -6.05
CA LEU A 109 -16.65 -12.20 -7.43
C LEU A 109 -15.26 -12.65 -7.90
N PHE A 110 -14.20 -12.40 -7.11
CA PHE A 110 -12.85 -12.77 -7.49
C PHE A 110 -12.59 -14.28 -7.28
N PRO A 111 -12.20 -15.04 -8.33
CA PRO A 111 -11.95 -16.47 -8.20
C PRO A 111 -10.80 -16.77 -7.23
N GLY A 112 -11.08 -17.59 -6.21
CA GLY A 112 -10.06 -17.96 -5.22
C GLY A 112 -9.74 -16.83 -4.23
N HIS A 113 -10.68 -15.90 -4.01
CA HIS A 113 -10.61 -14.90 -2.95
C HIS A 113 -10.34 -15.55 -1.58
N ILE A 114 -9.41 -14.97 -0.84
CA ILE A 114 -9.03 -15.37 0.53
C ILE A 114 -9.44 -14.21 1.43
N ALA A 115 -10.65 -14.26 1.98
CA ALA A 115 -11.13 -13.23 2.87
C ALA A 115 -10.53 -13.42 4.28
N CYS A 116 -9.79 -12.43 4.78
CA CYS A 116 -9.35 -12.38 6.18
C CYS A 116 -10.23 -11.41 7.00
N ASP A 117 -10.77 -10.36 6.38
CA ASP A 117 -11.79 -9.46 6.93
C ASP A 117 -13.11 -9.61 6.16
N ALA A 118 -14.21 -9.87 6.89
CA ALA A 118 -15.54 -10.01 6.30
C ALA A 118 -16.14 -8.66 5.84
N ALA A 119 -15.58 -7.54 6.30
CA ALA A 119 -16.03 -6.21 5.90
C ALA A 119 -15.57 -5.84 4.48
N SER A 120 -14.45 -6.40 3.99
CA SER A 120 -13.88 -6.03 2.69
C SER A 120 -14.84 -6.37 1.53
N GLN A 121 -15.09 -5.39 0.68
CA GLN A 121 -15.98 -5.43 -0.47
C GLN A 121 -15.26 -5.13 -1.79
N SER A 122 -14.22 -4.29 -1.79
CA SER A 122 -13.32 -4.10 -2.94
C SER A 122 -11.87 -3.98 -2.48
N GLU A 123 -10.93 -4.26 -3.38
CA GLU A 123 -9.50 -4.39 -3.07
C GLU A 123 -8.66 -3.83 -4.23
N ILE A 124 -7.52 -3.22 -3.92
CA ILE A 124 -6.47 -2.93 -4.89
C ILE A 124 -5.13 -3.44 -4.38
N VAL A 125 -4.43 -4.20 -5.21
CA VAL A 125 -3.08 -4.72 -4.90
C VAL A 125 -2.09 -4.22 -5.93
N VAL A 126 -1.03 -3.56 -5.46
CA VAL A 126 0.08 -3.01 -6.27
C VAL A 126 1.38 -3.78 -5.97
N PRO A 127 1.94 -4.52 -6.93
CA PRO A 127 3.21 -5.21 -6.73
C PRO A 127 4.38 -4.25 -6.56
N MET A 128 5.25 -4.54 -5.61
CA MET A 128 6.52 -3.86 -5.43
C MET A 128 7.61 -4.61 -6.21
N ILE A 129 8.08 -4.04 -7.31
CA ILE A 129 9.03 -4.71 -8.22
C ILE A 129 10.39 -4.01 -8.20
N LYS A 130 11.44 -4.77 -7.86
CA LYS A 130 12.83 -4.30 -7.92
C LYS A 130 13.69 -5.28 -8.69
N ASP A 131 14.49 -4.78 -9.62
CA ASP A 131 15.37 -5.58 -10.49
C ASP A 131 14.64 -6.74 -11.19
N GLY A 132 13.39 -6.51 -11.58
CA GLY A 132 12.53 -7.50 -12.20
C GLY A 132 11.93 -8.55 -11.24
N ASN A 133 12.22 -8.48 -9.94
CA ASN A 133 11.69 -9.39 -8.92
C ASN A 133 10.60 -8.71 -8.07
N VAL A 134 9.60 -9.48 -7.64
CA VAL A 134 8.58 -8.99 -6.70
C VAL A 134 9.17 -9.10 -5.31
N ILE A 135 9.38 -7.95 -4.65
CA ILE A 135 9.87 -7.90 -3.27
C ILE A 135 8.73 -7.81 -2.24
N GLY A 136 7.50 -7.59 -2.72
CA GLY A 136 6.28 -7.60 -1.94
C GLY A 136 5.12 -7.00 -2.72
N VAL A 137 4.03 -6.70 -2.02
CA VAL A 137 2.86 -5.98 -2.54
C VAL A 137 2.40 -4.94 -1.53
N LEU A 138 1.87 -3.82 -2.02
CA LEU A 138 0.95 -2.95 -1.30
C LEU A 138 -0.46 -3.49 -1.53
N ASP A 139 -1.23 -3.63 -0.46
CA ASP A 139 -2.60 -4.12 -0.47
C ASP A 139 -3.49 -3.15 0.31
N ILE A 140 -4.68 -2.87 -0.24
CA ILE A 140 -5.66 -1.93 0.31
C ILE A 140 -7.06 -2.48 0.10
N ASP A 141 -7.78 -2.67 1.21
CA ASP A 141 -9.17 -3.10 1.24
C ASP A 141 -10.12 -1.94 1.53
N SER A 142 -11.34 -2.07 1.01
CA SER A 142 -12.44 -1.15 1.30
C SER A 142 -13.71 -1.87 1.71
N PRO A 143 -14.49 -1.34 2.68
CA PRO A 143 -15.78 -1.88 3.06
C PRO A 143 -16.91 -1.54 2.08
N ILE A 144 -16.60 -0.86 0.97
CA ILE A 144 -17.54 -0.56 -0.11
C ILE A 144 -17.05 -1.17 -1.42
N LYS A 145 -17.98 -1.48 -2.33
CA LYS A 145 -17.66 -1.97 -3.68
C LYS A 145 -17.19 -0.83 -4.57
N ASN A 146 -16.40 -1.16 -5.60
CA ASN A 146 -15.89 -0.20 -6.59
C ASN A 146 -15.18 1.01 -5.95
N ARG A 147 -14.46 0.82 -4.83
CA ARG A 147 -13.75 1.92 -4.17
C ARG A 147 -12.61 2.44 -5.04
N PHE A 148 -11.94 1.54 -5.75
CA PHE A 148 -10.70 1.83 -6.48
C PHE A 148 -10.94 1.90 -7.99
N ASP A 149 -10.23 2.81 -8.63
CA ASP A 149 -10.27 3.05 -10.08
C ASP A 149 -8.85 3.28 -10.64
N GLU A 150 -8.78 3.61 -11.93
CA GLU A 150 -7.51 3.82 -12.63
C GLU A 150 -6.72 5.01 -12.09
N THR A 151 -7.39 6.00 -11.49
CA THR A 151 -6.70 7.11 -10.81
C THR A 151 -6.00 6.59 -9.57
N ASP A 152 -6.68 5.81 -8.72
CA ASP A 152 -6.02 5.19 -7.55
C ASP A 152 -4.84 4.33 -7.98
N GLN A 153 -5.02 3.45 -8.97
CA GLN A 153 -3.94 2.61 -9.49
C GLN A 153 -2.72 3.44 -9.90
N LYS A 154 -2.92 4.46 -10.74
CA LYS A 154 -1.83 5.29 -11.25
C LYS A 154 -1.01 5.92 -10.13
N TYR A 155 -1.67 6.42 -9.09
CA TYR A 155 -0.98 7.14 -8.01
C TYR A 155 -0.43 6.22 -6.92
N LEU A 156 -1.07 5.08 -6.66
CA LEU A 156 -0.54 4.08 -5.74
C LEU A 156 0.68 3.35 -6.34
N GLU A 157 0.72 3.15 -7.66
CA GLU A 157 1.94 2.70 -8.36
C GLU A 157 3.08 3.70 -8.18
N LYS A 158 2.84 5.01 -8.39
CA LYS A 158 3.85 6.05 -8.11
C LYS A 158 4.28 6.09 -6.63
N PHE A 159 3.35 5.85 -5.71
CA PHE A 159 3.64 5.82 -4.27
C PHE A 159 4.57 4.64 -3.95
N VAL A 160 4.31 3.46 -4.51
CA VAL A 160 5.18 2.29 -4.41
C VAL A 160 6.55 2.54 -5.04
N ASP A 161 6.63 3.21 -6.19
CA ASP A 161 7.92 3.55 -6.83
C ASP A 161 8.82 4.39 -5.92
N VAL A 162 8.23 5.31 -5.13
CA VAL A 162 8.98 6.11 -4.15
C VAL A 162 9.61 5.22 -3.06
N ILE A 163 8.86 4.25 -2.56
CA ILE A 163 9.35 3.31 -1.54
C ILE A 163 10.51 2.50 -2.12
N ILE A 164 10.33 1.93 -3.31
CA ILE A 164 11.33 1.04 -3.94
C ILE A 164 12.62 1.79 -4.28
N ALA A 165 12.54 3.06 -4.67
CA ALA A 165 13.70 3.89 -4.99
C ALA A 165 14.67 4.09 -3.81
N THR A 166 14.27 3.75 -2.57
CA THR A 166 15.14 3.82 -1.38
C THR A 166 15.97 2.56 -1.14
N LEU A 167 15.69 1.48 -1.86
CA LEU A 167 16.34 0.18 -1.67
C LEU A 167 17.62 0.05 -2.48
#